data_AF-A0AAJ0MSJ0-F1
#
_entry.id   AF-A0AAJ0MSJ0-F1
#
_cell.length_a   1.000
_cell.length_b   1.000
_cell.length_c   1.000
_cell.angle_alpha   90.00
_cell.angle_beta   90.00
_cell.angle_gamma   90.00
#
_symmetry.space_group_name_H-M   'P 1'
#
loop_
_entity.id
_entity.type
_entity.pdbx_description
1 polymer ?
#
loop_
_entity_poly.entity_id
_entity_poly.type
_entity_poly.pdbx_seq_one_letter_code
_entity_poly.pdbx_strand_id
1 'polypeptide(L)'
;MTTFPASWTLTPSARLEIFTTQILPAELQPHLPSSPPSPTTSTTKDTTTTRRRPLAILIVGQTGAGKTRLAPLLRRAMTACHPSHRSPAHFIADTYKTYHPHYAPCLAQFPPAQASVLAGLDARLWLQMACQHAAEAGIDVLVESACRHPDDFCKLVEIFAKAGYTVKVAILAVPEGVSRLGCLVRYWKRLPEAGSRGLPVRLTPKRVHDESYQGLVEAARFVDESDAVDGVVVVRRGEGVAFWNERVRVEGDRERVEEERIGERTRRWVREPAGGALKALEIERVRTLSVEERRIVEEDVEILRKLGDPKVHLEIEDIQTLMGGIGAGFIGPFPPLEPFDADKFAGSVLG
;
A
#
# COMPACT_ATOMS: atom_id res chain seq x y z
N MET A 1 1.12 24.66 16.54
CA MET A 1 1.61 24.10 15.26
C MET A 1 2.99 24.70 15.00
N THR A 2 4.00 23.89 14.73
CA THR A 2 5.32 24.42 14.36
C THR A 2 5.21 25.04 12.98
N THR A 3 5.47 26.33 12.85
CA THR A 3 5.54 27.01 11.55
C THR A 3 6.97 26.94 11.05
N PHE A 4 7.19 26.18 9.98
CA PHE A 4 8.50 26.12 9.32
C PHE A 4 8.76 27.44 8.57
N PRO A 5 10.03 27.82 8.34
CA PRO A 5 10.36 28.95 7.49
C PRO A 5 9.71 28.81 6.11
N ALA A 6 9.17 29.90 5.55
CA ALA A 6 8.56 29.88 4.22
C ALA A 6 9.54 29.39 3.14
N SER A 7 10.83 29.69 3.31
CA SER A 7 11.92 29.21 2.45
C SER A 7 12.08 27.69 2.43
N TRP A 8 11.50 26.95 3.38
CA TRP A 8 11.56 25.49 3.42
C TRP A 8 10.42 24.83 2.62
N THR A 9 9.48 25.61 2.10
CA THR A 9 8.42 25.09 1.23
C THR A 9 8.93 25.02 -0.19
N LEU A 10 8.92 23.83 -0.79
CA LEU A 10 9.37 23.64 -2.16
C LEU A 10 8.39 24.24 -3.18
N THR A 11 8.91 24.84 -4.24
CA THR A 11 8.14 25.22 -5.42
C THR A 11 7.86 24.00 -6.29
N PRO A 12 6.86 24.03 -7.19
CA PRO A 12 6.64 22.94 -8.15
C PRO A 12 7.90 22.60 -8.98
N SER A 13 8.65 23.61 -9.44
CA SER A 13 9.89 23.42 -10.20
C SER A 13 10.97 22.73 -9.37
N ALA A 14 11.17 23.14 -8.11
CA ALA A 14 12.14 22.50 -7.22
C ALA A 14 11.78 21.03 -6.93
N ARG A 15 10.49 20.72 -6.76
CA ARG A 15 10.03 19.32 -6.62
C ARG A 15 10.37 18.49 -7.85
N LEU A 16 10.11 19.04 -9.04
CA LEU A 16 10.39 18.35 -10.30
C LEU A 16 11.90 18.15 -10.51
N GLU A 17 12.72 19.15 -10.18
CA GLU A 17 14.18 19.05 -10.25
C GLU A 17 14.69 17.95 -9.32
N ILE A 18 14.28 17.93 -8.04
CA ILE A 18 14.66 16.87 -7.09
C ILE A 18 14.20 15.50 -7.59
N PHE A 19 12.96 15.41 -8.11
CA PHE A 19 12.43 14.17 -8.64
C PHE A 19 13.29 13.65 -9.78
N THR A 20 13.56 14.48 -10.80
CA THR A 20 14.27 14.08 -12.01
C THR A 20 15.76 13.80 -11.77
N THR A 21 16.40 14.55 -10.89
CA THR A 21 17.86 14.45 -10.66
C THR A 21 18.25 13.46 -9.56
N GLN A 22 17.36 13.14 -8.62
CA GLN A 22 17.68 12.30 -7.47
C GLN A 22 16.78 11.06 -7.35
N ILE A 23 15.46 11.26 -7.32
CA ILE A 23 14.51 10.16 -7.03
C ILE A 23 14.39 9.21 -8.22
N LEU A 24 14.20 9.74 -9.43
CA LEU A 24 14.04 8.95 -10.63
C LEU A 24 15.26 8.05 -10.92
N PRO A 25 16.52 8.55 -10.84
CA PRO A 25 17.70 7.69 -10.93
C PRO A 25 17.79 6.60 -9.87
N ALA A 26 17.46 6.92 -8.62
CA ALA A 26 17.58 5.97 -7.52
C ALA A 26 16.50 4.87 -7.54
N GLU A 27 15.26 5.22 -7.91
CA GLU A 27 14.09 4.37 -7.70
C GLU A 27 13.61 3.66 -8.97
N LEU A 28 13.89 4.22 -10.16
CA LEU A 28 13.26 3.80 -11.41
C LEU A 28 14.25 3.40 -12.50
N GLN A 29 15.40 4.08 -12.63
CA GLN A 29 16.43 3.69 -13.60
C GLN A 29 16.89 2.22 -13.49
N PRO A 30 17.02 1.61 -12.29
CA PRO A 30 17.35 0.19 -12.18
C PRO A 30 16.30 -0.75 -12.82
N HIS A 31 15.08 -0.25 -13.03
CA HIS A 31 13.97 -0.99 -13.62
C HIS A 31 13.70 -0.61 -15.09
N LEU A 32 14.44 0.35 -15.66
CA LEU A 32 14.37 0.65 -17.09
C LEU A 32 15.23 -0.36 -17.89
N PRO A 33 14.88 -0.67 -19.14
CA PRO A 33 15.77 -1.42 -20.01
C PRO A 33 17.05 -0.59 -20.28
N SER A 34 18.21 -1.23 -20.19
CA SER A 34 19.53 -0.62 -20.37
C SER A 34 19.85 -0.20 -21.82
N SER A 35 18.89 -0.34 -22.74
CA SER A 35 19.03 0.10 -24.13
C SER A 35 17.70 0.67 -24.63
N PRO A 36 17.70 1.84 -25.30
CA PRO A 36 16.55 2.23 -26.11
C PRO A 36 16.33 1.15 -27.19
N PRO A 37 15.08 0.87 -27.60
CA PRO A 37 14.85 0.03 -28.77
C PRO A 37 15.59 0.67 -29.96
N SER A 38 16.50 -0.07 -30.58
CA SER A 38 17.23 0.38 -31.77
C SER A 38 16.24 0.87 -32.83
N PRO A 39 16.42 2.05 -33.44
CA PRO A 39 15.55 2.55 -34.50
C PRO A 39 15.68 1.80 -35.84
N THR A 40 16.42 0.68 -35.87
CA THR A 40 16.71 -0.12 -37.06
C THR A 40 16.39 -1.58 -36.83
N THR A 41 15.13 -1.90 -36.59
CA THR A 41 14.57 -3.17 -37.04
C THR A 41 13.21 -2.86 -37.62
N SER A 42 13.16 -2.81 -38.95
CA SER A 42 11.91 -2.72 -39.69
C SER A 42 10.98 -3.83 -39.21
N THR A 43 9.77 -3.40 -38.92
CA THR A 43 8.55 -4.14 -38.63
C THR A 43 8.42 -5.47 -39.40
N THR A 44 9.02 -6.55 -38.90
CA THR A 44 8.32 -7.83 -38.92
C THR A 44 7.49 -7.86 -37.65
N LYS A 45 6.20 -7.61 -37.83
CA LYS A 45 5.17 -7.78 -36.81
C LYS A 45 5.26 -9.23 -36.34
N ASP A 46 6.05 -9.49 -35.30
CA ASP A 46 5.97 -10.74 -34.55
C ASP A 46 4.62 -10.71 -33.83
N THR A 47 3.59 -11.12 -34.56
CA THR A 47 2.19 -11.14 -34.14
C THR A 47 1.91 -12.22 -33.10
N THR A 48 2.95 -12.82 -32.50
CA THR A 48 2.83 -14.01 -31.64
C THR A 48 3.21 -13.79 -30.19
N THR A 49 3.78 -12.65 -29.78
CA THR A 49 3.87 -12.31 -28.34
C THR A 49 2.68 -11.45 -27.95
N THR A 50 1.64 -12.08 -27.38
CA THR A 50 0.57 -11.36 -26.67
C THR A 50 1.20 -10.44 -25.63
N ARG A 51 1.16 -9.12 -25.84
CA ARG A 51 1.74 -8.15 -24.92
C ARG A 51 1.00 -8.22 -23.58
N ARG A 52 1.64 -8.79 -22.55
CA ARG A 52 1.11 -8.84 -21.18
C ARG A 52 0.82 -7.43 -20.68
N ARG A 53 -0.34 -7.23 -20.04
CA ARG A 53 -0.63 -6.00 -19.29
C ARG A 53 0.33 -5.90 -18.10
N PRO A 54 1.03 -4.77 -17.90
CA PRO A 54 1.87 -4.60 -16.71
C PRO A 54 1.01 -4.64 -15.44
N LEU A 55 1.60 -5.03 -14.32
CA LEU A 55 0.91 -5.31 -13.06
C LEU A 55 1.28 -4.27 -12.01
N ALA A 56 0.26 -3.64 -11.42
CA ALA A 56 0.40 -2.79 -10.25
C ALA A 56 -0.31 -3.45 -9.06
N ILE A 57 0.42 -3.71 -7.98
CA ILE A 57 -0.13 -4.15 -6.71
C ILE A 57 0.01 -3.03 -5.68
N LEU A 58 -1.10 -2.59 -5.10
CA LEU A 58 -1.10 -1.61 -4.00
C LEU A 58 -1.42 -2.33 -2.69
N ILE A 59 -0.48 -2.30 -1.74
CA ILE A 59 -0.70 -2.78 -0.37
C ILE A 59 -1.19 -1.60 0.46
N VAL A 60 -2.41 -1.73 0.99
CA VAL A 60 -3.04 -0.71 1.82
C VAL A 60 -3.34 -1.24 3.21
N GLY A 61 -3.24 -0.38 4.21
CA GLY A 61 -3.45 -0.75 5.61
C GLY A 61 -2.93 0.35 6.52
N GLN A 62 -3.54 0.57 7.68
CA GLN A 62 -3.10 1.62 8.59
C GLN A 62 -1.63 1.46 9.03
N THR A 63 -1.06 2.52 9.61
CA THR A 63 0.27 2.41 10.24
C THR A 63 0.24 1.33 11.33
N GLY A 64 1.31 0.54 11.42
CA GLY A 64 1.37 -0.57 12.36
C GLY A 64 0.56 -1.80 11.94
N ALA A 65 -0.21 -1.80 10.84
CA ALA A 65 -0.94 -3.00 10.40
C ALA A 65 -0.01 -4.18 10.03
N GLY A 66 1.20 -3.89 9.53
CA GLY A 66 2.19 -4.93 9.16
C GLY A 66 2.47 -5.06 7.66
N LYS A 67 2.16 -4.02 6.85
CA LYS A 67 2.36 -4.02 5.38
C LYS A 67 3.75 -4.46 4.94
N THR A 68 4.79 -4.03 5.66
CA THR A 68 6.20 -4.37 5.37
C THR A 68 6.51 -5.86 5.49
N ARG A 69 5.67 -6.66 6.18
CA ARG A 69 5.79 -8.13 6.20
C ARG A 69 5.13 -8.79 4.98
N LEU A 70 4.07 -8.18 4.45
CA LEU A 70 3.37 -8.66 3.25
C LEU A 70 4.10 -8.28 1.96
N ALA A 71 4.77 -7.12 1.94
CA ALA A 71 5.44 -6.61 0.74
C ALA A 71 6.48 -7.56 0.12
N PRO A 72 7.39 -8.20 0.89
CA PRO A 72 8.35 -9.16 0.33
C PRO A 72 7.67 -10.37 -0.31
N LEU A 73 6.55 -10.85 0.26
CA LEU A 73 5.79 -11.98 -0.28
C LEU A 73 5.23 -11.63 -1.67
N LEU A 74 4.50 -10.51 -1.78
CA LEU A 74 3.95 -10.04 -3.05
C LEU A 74 5.05 -9.68 -4.07
N ARG A 75 6.16 -9.09 -3.63
CA ARG A 75 7.27 -8.76 -4.53
C ARG A 75 7.89 -10.02 -5.14
N ARG A 76 8.07 -11.09 -4.35
CA ARG A 76 8.56 -12.38 -4.85
C ARG A 76 7.59 -12.98 -5.86
N ALA A 77 6.30 -13.00 -5.53
CA ALA A 77 5.26 -13.50 -6.43
C ALA A 77 5.22 -12.75 -7.77
N MET A 78 5.23 -11.41 -7.73
CA MET A 78 5.30 -10.59 -8.95
C MET A 78 6.53 -10.90 -9.80
N THR A 79 7.70 -11.09 -9.15
CA THR A 79 8.94 -11.44 -9.84
C THR A 79 8.84 -12.83 -10.49
N ALA A 80 8.26 -13.80 -9.78
CA ALA A 80 8.10 -15.17 -10.28
C ALA A 80 7.14 -15.22 -11.48
N CYS A 81 6.05 -14.45 -11.44
CA CYS A 81 5.05 -14.39 -12.52
C CYS A 81 5.46 -13.50 -13.71
N HIS A 82 6.49 -12.66 -13.56
CA HIS A 82 6.96 -11.81 -14.66
C HIS A 82 7.74 -12.66 -15.69
N PRO A 83 7.46 -12.59 -17.00
CA PRO A 83 8.12 -13.43 -18.02
C PRO A 83 9.65 -13.37 -18.03
N SER A 84 10.21 -12.19 -17.77
CA SER A 84 11.66 -11.98 -17.69
C SER A 84 12.22 -12.07 -16.26
N HIS A 85 11.43 -12.54 -15.29
CA HIS A 85 11.77 -12.56 -13.86
C HIS A 85 12.29 -11.22 -13.30
N ARG A 86 11.82 -10.10 -13.85
CA ARG A 86 12.22 -8.76 -13.42
C ARG A 86 11.46 -8.43 -12.13
N SER A 87 12.18 -7.96 -11.11
CA SER A 87 11.53 -7.45 -9.90
C SER A 87 10.73 -6.19 -10.20
N PRO A 88 9.53 -6.04 -9.64
CA PRO A 88 8.78 -4.79 -9.76
C PRO A 88 9.51 -3.65 -9.04
N ALA A 89 9.23 -2.42 -9.45
CA ALA A 89 9.61 -1.24 -8.70
C ALA A 89 8.80 -1.19 -7.39
N HIS A 90 9.45 -0.88 -6.26
CA HIS A 90 8.80 -0.92 -4.93
C HIS A 90 8.84 0.46 -4.27
N PHE A 91 7.67 1.10 -4.20
CA PHE A 91 7.54 2.48 -3.74
C PHE A 91 6.84 2.59 -2.38
N ILE A 92 7.41 3.44 -1.52
CA ILE A 92 6.90 3.75 -0.20
C ILE A 92 7.07 5.26 0.01
N ALA A 93 5.98 6.03 0.09
CA ALA A 93 6.08 7.50 0.21
C ALA A 93 7.02 7.95 1.35
N ASP A 94 7.03 7.21 2.47
CA ASP A 94 7.83 7.58 3.63
C ASP A 94 9.33 7.70 3.33
N THR A 95 9.85 6.86 2.44
CA THR A 95 11.27 6.87 2.05
C THR A 95 11.63 8.10 1.23
N TYR A 96 10.65 8.81 0.66
CA TYR A 96 10.92 10.00 -0.14
C TYR A 96 11.14 11.27 0.69
N LYS A 97 10.83 11.22 1.99
CA LYS A 97 11.03 12.37 2.88
C LYS A 97 12.49 12.79 3.00
N THR A 98 13.42 11.84 2.88
CA THR A 98 14.86 12.11 2.97
C THR A 98 15.40 12.92 1.79
N TYR A 99 14.70 12.97 0.65
CA TYR A 99 15.06 13.84 -0.48
C TYR A 99 14.67 15.31 -0.27
N HIS A 100 13.86 15.62 0.75
CA HIS A 100 13.53 17.01 1.04
C HIS A 100 14.78 17.73 1.57
N PRO A 101 15.26 18.83 0.95
CA PRO A 101 16.52 19.48 1.29
C PRO A 101 16.63 19.90 2.77
N HIS A 102 15.49 20.26 3.37
CA HIS A 102 15.41 20.66 4.77
C HIS A 102 15.06 19.51 5.74
N TYR A 103 15.01 18.26 5.28
CA TYR A 103 14.68 17.12 6.16
C TYR A 103 15.75 16.92 7.25
N ALA A 104 17.01 16.78 6.86
CA ALA A 104 18.13 16.63 7.81
C ALA A 104 18.33 17.88 8.69
N PRO A 105 18.30 19.12 8.15
CA PRO A 105 18.28 20.33 8.98
C PRO A 105 17.14 20.37 10.00
N CYS A 106 15.94 19.94 9.61
CA CYS A 106 14.79 19.87 10.51
C CYS A 106 15.00 18.83 11.61
N LEU A 107 15.55 17.65 11.30
CA LEU A 107 15.87 16.62 12.30
C LEU A 107 16.91 17.08 13.32
N ALA A 108 17.86 17.93 12.91
CA ALA A 108 18.88 18.47 13.81
C ALA A 108 18.32 19.51 14.80
N GLN A 109 17.23 20.20 14.43
CA GLN A 109 16.69 21.33 15.20
C GLN A 109 15.40 20.99 15.95
N PHE A 110 14.66 19.97 15.51
CA PHE A 110 13.31 19.66 16.01
C PHE A 110 13.13 18.15 16.24
N PRO A 111 12.15 17.75 17.08
CA PRO A 111 11.82 16.34 17.24
C PRO A 111 11.51 15.64 15.91
N PRO A 112 11.87 14.35 15.71
CA PRO A 112 11.71 13.64 14.43
C PRO A 112 10.32 13.69 13.80
N ALA A 113 9.27 13.80 14.61
CA ALA A 113 7.90 13.95 14.13
C ALA A 113 7.72 15.21 13.26
N GLN A 114 8.42 16.30 13.57
CA GLN A 114 8.33 17.57 12.82
C GLN A 114 8.92 17.45 11.41
N ALA A 115 10.05 16.78 11.24
CA ALA A 115 10.63 16.53 9.93
C ALA A 115 9.68 15.70 9.04
N SER A 116 8.93 14.78 9.64
CA SER A 116 7.89 14.03 8.94
C SER A 116 6.69 14.89 8.52
N VAL A 117 6.36 15.95 9.27
CA VAL A 117 5.31 16.92 8.88
C VAL A 117 5.82 17.77 7.72
N LEU A 118 7.03 18.32 7.84
CA LEU A 118 7.68 19.15 6.83
C LEU A 118 7.67 18.50 5.45
N ALA A 119 8.28 17.31 5.33
CA ALA A 119 8.48 16.65 4.04
C ALA A 119 7.27 15.82 3.58
N GLY A 120 6.17 15.81 4.36
CA GLY A 120 5.05 14.90 4.15
C GLY A 120 4.28 15.13 2.86
N LEU A 121 4.10 16.40 2.44
CA LEU A 121 3.44 16.73 1.18
C LEU A 121 4.31 16.35 -0.02
N ASP A 122 5.57 16.76 -0.03
CA ASP A 122 6.48 16.55 -1.16
C ASP A 122 6.73 15.06 -1.40
N ALA A 123 6.89 14.27 -0.33
CA ALA A 123 7.00 12.82 -0.41
C ALA A 123 5.82 12.15 -1.12
N ARG A 124 4.59 12.64 -0.92
CA ARG A 124 3.38 12.12 -1.59
C ARG A 124 3.32 12.54 -3.05
N LEU A 125 3.71 13.78 -3.36
CA LEU A 125 3.79 14.27 -4.74
C LEU A 125 4.85 13.49 -5.53
N TRP A 126 6.02 13.25 -4.93
CA TRP A 126 7.06 12.41 -5.54
C TRP A 126 6.63 10.96 -5.72
N LEU A 127 5.82 10.39 -4.81
CA LEU A 127 5.22 9.07 -5.03
C LEU A 127 4.30 9.05 -6.26
N GLN A 128 3.48 10.09 -6.44
CA GLN A 128 2.63 10.19 -7.64
C GLN A 128 3.48 10.32 -8.91
N MET A 129 4.54 11.14 -8.90
CA MET A 129 5.48 11.27 -10.03
C MET A 129 6.18 9.94 -10.35
N ALA A 130 6.63 9.21 -9.32
CA ALA A 130 7.27 7.90 -9.49
C ALA A 130 6.30 6.88 -10.11
N CYS A 131 5.06 6.83 -9.63
CA CYS A 131 4.04 5.94 -10.19
C CYS A 131 3.69 6.30 -11.64
N GLN A 132 3.57 7.60 -11.95
CA GLN A 132 3.31 8.07 -13.31
C GLN A 132 4.42 7.65 -14.27
N HIS A 133 5.69 7.86 -13.88
CA HIS A 133 6.82 7.47 -14.73
C HIS A 133 6.97 5.95 -14.87
N ALA A 134 6.70 5.19 -13.80
CA ALA A 134 6.65 3.73 -13.88
C ALA A 134 5.58 3.25 -14.86
N ALA A 135 4.40 3.88 -14.81
CA ALA A 135 3.26 3.58 -15.66
C ALA A 135 3.56 3.86 -17.14
N GLU A 136 4.18 5.00 -17.44
CA GLU A 136 4.63 5.35 -18.80
C GLU A 136 5.67 4.38 -19.35
N ALA A 137 6.56 3.88 -18.48
CA ALA A 137 7.59 2.92 -18.84
C ALA A 137 7.10 1.46 -18.90
N GLY A 138 5.86 1.17 -18.48
CA GLY A 138 5.31 -0.19 -18.45
C GLY A 138 6.00 -1.10 -17.43
N ILE A 139 6.57 -0.52 -16.35
CA ILE A 139 7.24 -1.26 -15.27
C ILE A 139 6.18 -1.81 -14.30
N ASP A 140 6.26 -3.09 -13.91
CA ASP A 140 5.43 -3.65 -12.83
C ASP A 140 5.75 -2.95 -11.49
N VAL A 141 4.73 -2.60 -10.70
CA VAL A 141 4.87 -1.77 -9.49
C VAL A 141 4.24 -2.42 -8.26
N LEU A 142 4.96 -2.37 -7.14
CA LEU A 142 4.43 -2.60 -5.80
C LEU A 142 4.42 -1.27 -5.02
N VAL A 143 3.26 -0.82 -4.55
CA VAL A 143 3.15 0.41 -3.75
C VAL A 143 2.66 0.08 -2.34
N GLU A 144 3.30 0.61 -1.30
CA GLU A 144 2.74 0.59 0.06
C GLU A 144 2.12 1.94 0.42
N SER A 145 0.86 1.92 0.85
CA SER A 145 0.16 3.12 1.34
C SER A 145 -0.47 2.89 2.71
N ALA A 146 -0.40 3.91 3.57
CA ALA A 146 -1.11 3.91 4.85
C ALA A 146 -2.57 4.38 4.73
N CYS A 147 -2.96 4.91 3.57
CA CYS A 147 -4.29 5.51 3.34
C CYS A 147 -4.66 6.66 4.29
N ARG A 148 -3.67 7.38 4.84
CA ARG A 148 -3.91 8.61 5.63
C ARG A 148 -4.67 9.69 4.84
N HIS A 149 -4.43 9.75 3.54
CA HIS A 149 -5.07 10.65 2.59
C HIS A 149 -5.70 9.78 1.49
N PRO A 150 -6.98 9.39 1.62
CA PRO A 150 -7.63 8.47 0.68
C PRO A 150 -7.57 8.93 -0.78
N ASP A 151 -7.73 10.22 -1.04
CA ASP A 151 -7.64 10.78 -2.40
C ASP A 151 -6.31 10.48 -3.09
N ASP A 152 -5.20 10.40 -2.35
CA ASP A 152 -3.92 10.02 -2.93
C ASP A 152 -3.94 8.56 -3.37
N PHE A 153 -4.53 7.68 -2.57
CA PHE A 153 -4.66 6.27 -2.94
C PHE A 153 -5.49 6.12 -4.22
N CYS A 154 -6.64 6.81 -4.32
CA CYS A 154 -7.47 6.79 -5.52
C CYS A 154 -6.68 7.26 -6.75
N LYS A 155 -5.93 8.36 -6.63
CA LYS A 155 -5.06 8.86 -7.71
C LYS A 155 -4.00 7.84 -8.14
N LEU A 156 -3.37 7.15 -7.19
CA LEU A 156 -2.37 6.12 -7.50
C LEU A 156 -2.98 4.94 -8.27
N VAL A 157 -4.17 4.48 -7.87
CA VAL A 157 -4.90 3.44 -8.60
C VAL A 157 -5.24 3.92 -10.02
N GLU A 158 -5.75 5.13 -10.16
CA GLU A 158 -6.13 5.70 -11.45
C GLU A 158 -4.96 5.87 -12.42
N ILE A 159 -3.77 6.25 -11.93
CA ILE A 159 -2.55 6.36 -12.76
C ILE A 159 -2.31 5.04 -13.51
N PHE A 160 -2.33 3.91 -12.79
CA PHE A 160 -2.09 2.60 -13.38
C PHE A 160 -3.25 2.13 -14.25
N ALA A 161 -4.49 2.33 -13.79
CA ALA A 161 -5.68 1.93 -14.55
C ALA A 161 -5.74 2.64 -15.91
N LYS A 162 -5.51 3.96 -15.95
CA LYS A 162 -5.47 4.78 -17.17
C LYS A 162 -4.31 4.39 -18.09
N ALA A 163 -3.19 3.91 -17.53
CA ALA A 163 -2.06 3.38 -18.29
C ALA A 163 -2.26 1.91 -18.77
N GLY A 164 -3.45 1.32 -18.55
CA GLY A 164 -3.79 -0.01 -19.04
C GLY A 164 -3.24 -1.17 -18.19
N TYR A 165 -2.76 -0.91 -16.98
CA TYR A 165 -2.24 -1.93 -16.06
C TYR A 165 -3.34 -2.85 -15.55
N THR A 166 -3.00 -4.10 -15.27
CA THR A 166 -3.78 -4.90 -14.31
C THR A 166 -3.54 -4.34 -12.92
N VAL A 167 -4.58 -3.79 -12.28
CA VAL A 167 -4.44 -3.15 -10.96
C VAL A 167 -5.05 -4.03 -9.87
N LYS A 168 -4.23 -4.44 -8.91
CA LYS A 168 -4.66 -5.26 -7.77
C LYS A 168 -4.41 -4.55 -6.45
N VAL A 169 -5.31 -4.73 -5.49
CA VAL A 169 -5.21 -4.10 -4.16
C VAL A 169 -5.19 -5.18 -3.07
N ALA A 170 -4.17 -5.15 -2.23
CA ALA A 170 -4.06 -6.00 -1.04
C ALA A 170 -4.33 -5.15 0.21
N ILE A 171 -5.49 -5.37 0.84
CA ILE A 171 -5.94 -4.66 2.04
C ILE A 171 -5.55 -5.46 3.28
N LEU A 172 -4.72 -4.89 4.14
CA LEU A 172 -4.35 -5.48 5.41
C LEU A 172 -5.34 -5.04 6.51
N ALA A 173 -6.30 -5.90 6.83
CA ALA A 173 -7.34 -5.67 7.81
C ALA A 173 -6.87 -6.11 9.21
N VAL A 174 -6.72 -5.13 10.11
CA VAL A 174 -6.20 -5.36 11.46
C VAL A 174 -7.02 -4.53 12.45
N PRO A 175 -7.43 -5.09 13.61
CA PRO A 175 -8.10 -4.34 14.67
C PRO A 175 -7.29 -3.15 15.17
N GLU A 176 -7.97 -2.10 15.63
CA GLU A 176 -7.35 -0.81 15.99
C GLU A 176 -6.27 -0.97 17.08
N GLY A 177 -6.62 -1.63 18.19
CA GLY A 177 -5.68 -1.85 19.30
C GLY A 177 -4.43 -2.63 18.86
N VAL A 178 -4.60 -3.63 17.97
CA VAL A 178 -3.50 -4.46 17.44
C VAL A 178 -2.55 -3.64 16.55
N SER A 179 -3.08 -2.75 15.71
CA SER A 179 -2.24 -1.88 14.87
C SER A 179 -1.58 -0.74 15.66
N ARG A 180 -2.25 -0.20 16.69
CA ARG A 180 -1.65 0.74 17.65
C ARG A 180 -0.49 0.12 18.41
N LEU A 181 -0.68 -1.08 18.95
CA LEU A 181 0.39 -1.85 19.59
C LEU A 181 1.56 -2.09 18.64
N GLY A 182 1.27 -2.44 17.37
CA GLY A 182 2.29 -2.59 16.34
C GLY A 182 3.15 -1.35 16.10
N CYS A 183 2.59 -0.14 16.27
CA CYS A 183 3.36 1.10 16.19
C CYS A 183 4.36 1.24 17.35
N LEU A 184 3.93 0.91 18.58
CA LEU A 184 4.78 0.92 19.77
C LEU A 184 5.89 -0.12 19.67
N VAL A 185 5.53 -1.36 19.34
CA VAL A 185 6.46 -2.49 19.21
C VAL A 185 7.53 -2.18 18.17
N ARG A 186 7.13 -1.70 16.97
CA ARG A 186 8.07 -1.30 15.90
C ARG A 186 9.08 -0.28 16.40
N TYR A 187 8.63 0.75 17.12
CA TYR A 187 9.49 1.83 17.61
C TYR A 187 10.42 1.35 18.73
N TRP A 188 9.86 0.77 19.80
CA TRP A 188 10.59 0.44 21.02
C TRP A 188 11.49 -0.79 20.87
N LYS A 189 11.07 -1.80 20.11
CA LYS A 189 11.95 -2.95 19.77
C LYS A 189 12.96 -2.62 18.67
N ARG A 190 12.92 -1.41 18.09
CA ARG A 190 13.77 -0.98 16.96
C ARG A 190 13.81 -2.01 15.83
N LEU A 191 12.65 -2.53 15.45
CA LEU A 191 12.57 -3.53 14.39
C LEU A 191 13.18 -2.99 13.09
N PRO A 192 13.74 -3.84 12.19
CA PRO A 192 14.39 -3.37 10.96
C PRO A 192 13.49 -2.44 10.12
N GLU A 193 12.19 -2.72 10.06
CA GLU A 193 11.21 -1.88 9.37
C GLU A 193 11.06 -0.48 9.99
N ALA A 194 11.49 -0.25 11.23
CA ALA A 194 11.44 1.04 11.92
C ALA A 194 12.45 2.07 11.35
N GLY A 195 13.52 1.61 10.71
CA GLY A 195 14.59 2.44 10.12
C GLY A 195 14.72 2.25 8.61
N SER A 196 13.62 2.38 7.86
CA SER A 196 13.62 2.14 6.41
C SER A 196 14.49 3.16 5.67
N ARG A 197 15.41 2.68 4.82
CA ARG A 197 16.23 3.48 3.88
C ARG A 197 16.86 4.75 4.50
N GLY A 198 17.43 4.63 5.70
CA GLY A 198 18.14 5.74 6.38
C GLY A 198 17.23 6.72 7.13
N LEU A 199 15.92 6.48 7.21
CA LEU A 199 15.04 7.24 8.09
C LEU A 199 15.35 6.96 9.56
N PRO A 200 15.36 8.00 10.43
CA PRO A 200 15.46 7.77 11.86
C PRO A 200 14.22 7.01 12.37
N VAL A 201 14.46 6.12 13.33
CA VAL A 201 13.39 5.43 14.05
C VAL A 201 12.53 6.48 14.76
N ARG A 202 11.23 6.49 14.47
CA ARG A 202 10.28 7.45 15.03
C ARG A 202 8.99 6.76 15.43
N LEU A 203 8.43 7.19 16.55
CA LEU A 203 7.13 6.74 16.98
C LEU A 203 6.07 7.37 16.08
N THR A 204 5.14 6.56 15.58
CA THR A 204 4.02 7.08 14.80
C THR A 204 3.04 7.76 15.74
N PRO A 205 2.72 9.06 15.55
CA PRO A 205 1.74 9.73 16.41
C PRO A 205 0.37 9.06 16.31
N LYS A 206 -0.35 8.96 17.44
CA LYS A 206 -1.73 8.41 17.49
C LYS A 206 -2.62 9.00 16.39
N ARG A 207 -2.64 10.32 16.25
CA ARG A 207 -3.44 11.00 15.21
C ARG A 207 -3.13 10.49 13.79
N VAL A 208 -1.88 10.23 13.46
CA VAL A 208 -1.48 9.70 12.14
C VAL A 208 -2.00 8.29 11.94
N HIS A 209 -1.97 7.47 13.00
CA HIS A 209 -2.58 6.15 12.99
C HIS A 209 -4.09 6.24 12.78
N ASP A 210 -4.78 7.05 13.55
CA ASP A 210 -6.24 7.15 13.50
C ASP A 210 -6.73 7.66 12.13
N GLU A 211 -6.07 8.68 11.58
CA GLU A 211 -6.33 9.18 10.22
C GLU A 211 -6.12 8.08 9.17
N SER A 212 -5.08 7.25 9.31
CA SER A 212 -4.81 6.10 8.44
C SER A 212 -5.84 4.98 8.62
N TYR A 213 -6.31 4.76 9.86
CA TYR A 213 -7.31 3.75 10.19
C TYR A 213 -8.67 4.11 9.57
N GLN A 214 -9.08 5.37 9.68
CA GLN A 214 -10.31 5.84 9.03
C GLN A 214 -10.16 5.88 7.51
N GLY A 215 -9.05 6.40 6.98
CA GLY A 215 -8.87 6.49 5.53
C GLY A 215 -8.77 5.14 4.82
N LEU A 216 -8.44 4.04 5.52
CA LEU A 216 -8.51 2.69 4.94
C LEU A 216 -9.95 2.27 4.61
N VAL A 217 -10.95 2.75 5.36
CA VAL A 217 -12.38 2.49 5.08
C VAL A 217 -12.76 3.10 3.74
N GLU A 218 -12.35 4.35 3.50
CA GLU A 218 -12.56 5.06 2.23
C GLU A 218 -11.84 4.36 1.07
N ALA A 219 -10.61 3.88 1.30
CA ALA A 219 -9.88 3.10 0.30
C ALA A 219 -10.60 1.78 -0.05
N ALA A 220 -11.12 1.05 0.94
CA ALA A 220 -11.86 -0.18 0.70
C ALA A 220 -13.18 0.07 -0.03
N ARG A 221 -13.89 1.16 0.32
CA ARG A 221 -15.10 1.59 -0.42
C ARG A 221 -14.79 1.89 -1.87
N PHE A 222 -13.74 2.67 -2.13
CA PHE A 222 -13.30 2.96 -3.49
C PHE A 222 -12.96 1.68 -4.28
N VAL A 223 -12.33 0.69 -3.65
CA VAL A 223 -12.04 -0.60 -4.29
C VAL A 223 -13.31 -1.34 -4.70
N ASP A 224 -14.35 -1.33 -3.87
CA ASP A 224 -15.62 -1.99 -4.18
C ASP A 224 -16.40 -1.26 -5.29
N GLU A 225 -16.37 0.07 -5.29
CA GLU A 225 -17.18 0.92 -6.18
C GLU A 225 -16.51 1.27 -7.52
N SER A 226 -15.17 1.30 -7.57
CA SER A 226 -14.42 1.72 -8.75
C SER A 226 -14.15 0.58 -9.72
N ASP A 227 -14.28 0.87 -11.02
CA ASP A 227 -13.87 -0.05 -12.09
C ASP A 227 -12.36 0.00 -12.38
N ALA A 228 -11.61 0.85 -11.68
CA ALA A 228 -10.15 0.98 -11.82
C ALA A 228 -9.37 -0.16 -11.14
N VAL A 229 -10.03 -1.00 -10.34
CA VAL A 229 -9.42 -2.14 -9.64
C VAL A 229 -9.86 -3.45 -10.26
N ASP A 230 -8.90 -4.22 -10.74
CA ASP A 230 -9.10 -5.51 -11.40
C ASP A 230 -9.15 -6.69 -10.40
N GLY A 231 -8.52 -6.55 -9.23
CA GLY A 231 -8.52 -7.60 -8.20
C GLY A 231 -8.28 -7.06 -6.80
N VAL A 232 -8.89 -7.70 -5.81
CA VAL A 232 -8.77 -7.33 -4.41
C VAL A 232 -8.59 -8.56 -3.53
N VAL A 233 -7.70 -8.46 -2.55
CA VAL A 233 -7.63 -9.39 -1.43
C VAL A 233 -7.64 -8.59 -0.13
N VAL A 234 -8.45 -9.03 0.82
CA VAL A 234 -8.42 -8.57 2.22
C VAL A 234 -7.75 -9.67 3.04
N VAL A 235 -6.61 -9.34 3.61
CA VAL A 235 -5.79 -10.24 4.42
C VAL A 235 -5.66 -9.71 5.83
N ARG A 236 -5.58 -10.61 6.81
CA ARG A 236 -5.22 -10.27 8.18
C ARG A 236 -3.72 -10.44 8.41
N ARG A 237 -3.23 -10.08 9.61
CA ARG A 237 -1.87 -10.46 10.03
C ARG A 237 -1.72 -11.99 10.05
N GLY A 238 -0.56 -12.49 9.64
CA GLY A 238 -0.34 -13.93 9.46
C GLY A 238 -0.95 -14.48 8.17
N GLU A 239 -1.22 -13.60 7.20
CA GLU A 239 -1.50 -14.00 5.81
C GLU A 239 -2.77 -14.84 5.64
N GLY A 240 -3.74 -14.75 6.56
CA GLY A 240 -5.06 -15.34 6.36
C GLY A 240 -5.94 -14.49 5.46
N VAL A 241 -6.63 -15.10 4.50
CA VAL A 241 -7.54 -14.40 3.58
C VAL A 241 -8.93 -14.30 4.20
N ALA A 242 -9.40 -13.06 4.40
CA ALA A 242 -10.77 -12.78 4.84
C ALA A 242 -11.70 -12.58 3.63
N PHE A 243 -11.19 -12.05 2.53
CA PHE A 243 -11.93 -11.85 1.29
C PHE A 243 -10.98 -11.84 0.10
N TRP A 244 -11.44 -12.37 -1.03
CA TRP A 244 -10.74 -12.31 -2.31
C TRP A 244 -11.80 -12.22 -3.39
N ASN A 245 -11.67 -11.22 -4.28
CA ASN A 245 -12.44 -11.15 -5.51
C ASN A 245 -11.60 -10.60 -6.66
N GLU A 246 -11.98 -10.93 -7.88
CA GLU A 246 -11.34 -10.43 -9.10
C GLU A 246 -12.42 -10.11 -10.13
N ARG A 247 -12.13 -9.19 -11.04
CA ARG A 247 -13.01 -8.86 -12.14
C ARG A 247 -12.65 -9.69 -13.37
N VAL A 248 -13.64 -10.25 -14.03
CA VAL A 248 -13.45 -10.94 -15.32
C VAL A 248 -14.18 -10.21 -16.42
N ARG A 249 -13.69 -10.33 -17.66
CA ARG A 249 -14.43 -9.86 -18.82
C ARG A 249 -15.60 -10.81 -19.04
N VAL A 250 -16.79 -10.25 -19.29
CA VAL A 250 -17.96 -11.07 -19.64
C VAL A 250 -18.00 -11.23 -21.15
N GLU A 251 -17.93 -12.46 -21.66
CA GLU A 251 -18.10 -12.73 -23.09
C GLU A 251 -19.57 -12.50 -23.49
N GLY A 252 -19.82 -11.53 -24.38
CA GLY A 252 -21.17 -11.17 -24.86
C GLY A 252 -21.25 -9.81 -25.56
N ASP A 253 -20.36 -8.87 -25.25
CA ASP A 253 -20.35 -7.52 -25.86
C ASP A 253 -19.51 -7.42 -27.16
N ARG A 254 -19.22 -8.55 -27.83
CA ARG A 254 -18.43 -8.55 -29.08
C ARG A 254 -19.22 -8.17 -30.33
N GLU A 255 -20.56 -8.11 -30.27
CA GLU A 255 -21.38 -7.91 -31.47
C GLU A 255 -21.82 -6.45 -31.73
N ARG A 256 -21.46 -5.47 -30.90
CA ARG A 256 -21.76 -4.07 -31.23
C ARG A 256 -20.64 -3.12 -30.84
N VAL A 257 -20.28 -2.30 -31.82
CA VAL A 257 -19.58 -1.02 -31.79
C VAL A 257 -18.10 -1.08 -32.19
N GLU A 258 -17.90 -0.72 -33.46
CA GLU A 258 -16.67 -0.15 -34.00
C GLU A 258 -16.31 1.15 -33.26
N GLU A 259 -15.01 1.36 -33.08
CA GLU A 259 -14.32 2.61 -32.69
C GLU A 259 -14.49 3.12 -31.23
N GLU A 260 -13.37 2.97 -30.50
CA GLU A 260 -12.88 3.72 -29.33
C GLU A 260 -13.82 3.97 -28.12
N ARG A 261 -13.29 3.67 -26.91
CA ARG A 261 -13.83 3.92 -25.54
C ARG A 261 -14.76 2.91 -24.86
N ILE A 262 -14.84 1.65 -25.29
CA ILE A 262 -15.61 0.60 -24.56
C ILE A 262 -14.67 -0.36 -23.80
N GLY A 263 -13.86 0.17 -22.89
CA GLY A 263 -13.03 -0.63 -21.98
C GLY A 263 -13.57 -0.75 -20.55
N GLU A 264 -14.48 0.15 -20.17
CA GLU A 264 -14.81 0.42 -18.76
C GLU A 264 -16.07 -0.30 -18.26
N ARG A 265 -17.01 -0.72 -19.13
CA ARG A 265 -18.30 -1.32 -18.70
C ARG A 265 -18.42 -2.84 -18.83
N THR A 266 -17.38 -3.56 -19.25
CA THR A 266 -17.47 -4.99 -19.62
C THR A 266 -16.87 -5.95 -18.59
N ARG A 267 -16.38 -5.45 -17.45
CA ARG A 267 -15.76 -6.26 -16.39
C ARG A 267 -16.64 -6.34 -15.15
N ARG A 268 -16.90 -7.55 -14.67
CA ARG A 268 -17.71 -7.78 -13.46
C ARG A 268 -16.94 -8.59 -12.44
N TRP A 269 -17.20 -8.32 -11.16
CA TRP A 269 -16.71 -9.14 -10.07
C TRP A 269 -17.16 -10.59 -10.24
N VAL A 270 -16.25 -11.55 -10.02
CA VAL A 270 -16.54 -12.99 -10.13
C VAL A 270 -17.50 -13.44 -9.02
N ARG A 271 -17.28 -12.96 -7.80
CA ARG A 271 -18.12 -13.28 -6.65
C ARG A 271 -19.15 -12.19 -6.42
N GLU A 272 -20.38 -12.63 -6.16
CA GLU A 272 -21.51 -11.79 -5.75
C GLU A 272 -21.77 -11.90 -4.24
N PRO A 273 -22.27 -10.84 -3.56
CA PRO A 273 -22.55 -9.52 -4.13
C PRO A 273 -21.27 -8.83 -4.65
N ALA A 274 -21.43 -8.03 -5.71
CA ALA A 274 -20.37 -7.20 -6.27
C ALA A 274 -19.78 -6.29 -5.18
N GLY A 275 -18.46 -6.32 -5.03
CA GLY A 275 -17.80 -5.69 -3.89
C GLY A 275 -18.02 -6.44 -2.57
N GLY A 276 -17.07 -6.29 -1.66
CA GLY A 276 -17.08 -6.97 -0.36
C GLY A 276 -15.82 -6.72 0.45
N ALA A 277 -14.87 -5.96 -0.09
CA ALA A 277 -13.63 -5.62 0.58
C ALA A 277 -13.89 -4.74 1.80
N LEU A 278 -14.80 -3.75 1.69
CA LEU A 278 -15.19 -2.90 2.82
C LEU A 278 -15.84 -3.72 3.94
N LYS A 279 -16.82 -4.56 3.60
CA LYS A 279 -17.50 -5.42 4.58
C LYS A 279 -16.51 -6.37 5.27
N ALA A 280 -15.61 -6.98 4.51
CA ALA A 280 -14.59 -7.87 5.07
C ALA A 280 -13.62 -7.12 5.99
N LEU A 281 -13.20 -5.90 5.62
CA LEU A 281 -12.39 -5.03 6.46
C LEU A 281 -13.10 -4.69 7.78
N GLU A 282 -14.38 -4.33 7.74
CA GLU A 282 -15.18 -4.01 8.93
C GLU A 282 -15.31 -5.21 9.87
N ILE A 283 -15.61 -6.39 9.31
CA ILE A 283 -15.68 -7.65 10.07
C ILE A 283 -14.34 -7.96 10.74
N GLU A 284 -13.24 -7.92 9.98
CA GLU A 284 -11.90 -8.21 10.50
C GLU A 284 -11.43 -7.22 11.58
N ARG A 285 -11.95 -6.00 11.59
CA ARG A 285 -11.63 -5.00 12.60
C ARG A 285 -12.31 -5.26 13.95
N VAL A 286 -13.47 -5.90 13.94
CA VAL A 286 -14.27 -6.17 15.15
C VAL A 286 -14.26 -7.63 15.58
N ARG A 287 -13.71 -8.54 14.77
CA ARG A 287 -13.68 -9.97 15.10
C ARG A 287 -12.91 -10.27 16.36
N THR A 288 -13.34 -11.29 17.09
CA THR A 288 -12.55 -11.84 18.19
C THR A 288 -11.17 -12.25 17.71
N LEU A 289 -10.16 -11.87 18.47
CA LEU A 289 -8.79 -12.33 18.24
C LEU A 289 -8.71 -13.86 18.38
N SER A 290 -7.86 -14.49 17.60
CA SER A 290 -7.50 -15.89 17.81
C SER A 290 -6.70 -16.05 19.11
N VAL A 291 -6.57 -17.29 19.59
CA VAL A 291 -5.75 -17.60 20.77
C VAL A 291 -4.31 -17.14 20.57
N GLU A 292 -3.75 -17.38 19.37
CA GLU A 292 -2.39 -16.98 19.03
C GLU A 292 -2.22 -15.45 18.98
N GLU A 293 -3.18 -14.73 18.39
CA GLU A 293 -3.12 -13.27 18.37
C GLU A 293 -3.20 -12.66 19.77
N ARG A 294 -4.05 -13.20 20.65
CA ARG A 294 -4.11 -12.76 22.05
C ARG A 294 -2.78 -12.97 22.75
N ARG A 295 -2.17 -14.14 22.58
CA ARG A 295 -0.87 -14.47 23.17
C ARG A 295 0.21 -13.48 22.70
N ILE A 296 0.34 -13.24 21.40
CA ILE A 296 1.33 -12.30 20.84
C ILE A 296 1.14 -10.89 21.42
N VAL A 297 -0.11 -10.45 21.54
CA VAL A 297 -0.47 -9.15 22.10
C VAL A 297 -0.06 -9.05 23.57
N GLU A 298 -0.36 -10.07 24.37
CA GLU A 298 0.01 -10.13 25.78
C GLU A 298 1.53 -10.09 25.96
N GLU A 299 2.28 -10.86 25.16
CA GLU A 299 3.74 -10.86 25.15
C GLU A 299 4.31 -9.47 24.76
N ASP A 300 3.76 -8.83 23.73
CA ASP A 300 4.18 -7.49 23.31
C ASP A 300 3.88 -6.43 24.39
N VAL A 301 2.71 -6.50 25.03
CA VAL A 301 2.35 -5.61 26.15
C VAL A 301 3.29 -5.81 27.33
N GLU A 302 3.60 -7.06 27.71
CA GLU A 302 4.52 -7.35 28.80
C GLU A 302 5.91 -6.77 28.53
N ILE A 303 6.43 -6.96 27.31
CA ILE A 303 7.73 -6.42 26.90
C ILE A 303 7.74 -4.89 26.98
N LEU A 304 6.69 -4.22 26.49
CA LEU A 304 6.61 -2.76 26.53
C LEU A 304 6.45 -2.21 27.95
N ARG A 305 5.72 -2.90 28.83
CA ARG A 305 5.60 -2.51 30.25
C ARG A 305 6.95 -2.53 30.97
N LYS A 306 7.79 -3.53 30.67
CA LYS A 306 9.15 -3.67 31.23
C LYS A 306 10.07 -2.49 30.88
N LEU A 307 9.73 -1.64 29.91
CA LEU A 307 10.47 -0.40 29.63
C LEU A 307 10.37 0.64 30.75
N GLY A 308 9.33 0.58 31.58
CA GLY A 308 9.14 1.49 32.72
C GLY A 308 8.84 2.96 32.37
N ASP A 309 8.54 3.28 31.10
CA ASP A 309 8.18 4.64 30.69
C ASP A 309 6.68 4.91 30.93
N PRO A 310 6.30 5.88 31.79
CA PRO A 310 4.90 6.18 32.10
C PRO A 310 4.05 6.54 30.87
N LYS A 311 4.65 7.16 29.84
CA LYS A 311 3.93 7.50 28.60
C LYS A 311 3.56 6.26 27.82
N VAL A 312 4.45 5.27 27.80
CA VAL A 312 4.18 3.97 27.16
C VAL A 312 3.11 3.22 27.94
N HIS A 313 3.10 3.28 29.27
CA HIS A 313 2.07 2.65 30.09
C HIS A 313 0.68 3.22 29.80
N LEU A 314 0.54 4.55 29.70
CA LEU A 314 -0.72 5.19 29.32
C LEU A 314 -1.20 4.76 27.92
N GLU A 315 -0.30 4.70 26.93
CA GLU A 315 -0.67 4.21 25.60
C GLU A 315 -1.09 2.73 25.61
N ILE A 316 -0.48 1.91 26.47
CA ILE A 316 -0.86 0.50 26.64
C ILE A 316 -2.25 0.38 27.26
N GLU A 317 -2.59 1.20 28.25
CA GLU A 317 -3.94 1.21 28.86
C GLU A 317 -5.02 1.51 27.81
N ASP A 318 -4.82 2.58 27.02
CA ASP A 318 -5.70 2.92 25.89
C ASP A 318 -5.86 1.74 24.91
N ILE A 319 -4.75 1.09 24.56
CA ILE A 319 -4.75 -0.07 23.66
C ILE A 319 -5.53 -1.23 24.29
N GLN A 320 -5.33 -1.53 25.56
CA GLN A 320 -6.04 -2.63 26.22
C GLN A 320 -7.55 -2.36 26.31
N THR A 321 -7.97 -1.11 26.50
CA THR A 321 -9.38 -0.72 26.41
C THR A 321 -9.94 -1.00 25.02
N LEU A 322 -9.23 -0.59 23.95
CA LEU A 322 -9.64 -0.89 22.57
C LEU A 322 -9.76 -2.40 22.33
N MET A 323 -8.86 -3.19 22.90
CA MET A 323 -8.84 -4.64 22.71
C MET A 323 -9.92 -5.38 23.51
N GLY A 324 -10.28 -4.89 24.69
CA GLY A 324 -11.37 -5.43 25.49
C GLY A 324 -12.75 -5.29 24.83
N GLY A 325 -12.90 -4.31 23.92
CA GLY A 325 -14.12 -4.12 23.14
C GLY A 325 -14.22 -4.99 21.87
N ILE A 326 -13.14 -5.67 21.48
CA ILE A 326 -13.12 -6.51 20.27
C ILE A 326 -14.03 -7.73 20.48
N GLY A 327 -14.85 -8.05 19.47
CA GLY A 327 -15.81 -9.16 19.50
C GLY A 327 -17.13 -8.82 20.20
N ALA A 328 -17.24 -7.66 20.87
CA ALA A 328 -18.49 -7.23 21.49
C ALA A 328 -19.53 -6.88 20.41
N GLY A 329 -20.68 -7.56 20.44
CA GLY A 329 -21.83 -7.24 19.58
C GLY A 329 -21.74 -7.73 18.13
N PHE A 330 -20.66 -8.40 17.71
CA PHE A 330 -20.63 -9.03 16.38
C PHE A 330 -21.42 -10.34 16.39
N ILE A 331 -22.49 -10.38 15.59
CA ILE A 331 -23.32 -11.56 15.38
C ILE A 331 -23.17 -11.96 13.91
N GLY A 332 -22.29 -12.92 13.62
CA GLY A 332 -22.08 -13.42 12.26
C GLY A 332 -20.98 -14.49 12.19
N PRO A 333 -20.94 -15.29 11.11
CA PRO A 333 -19.84 -16.23 10.88
C PRO A 333 -18.58 -15.47 10.41
N PHE A 334 -17.42 -15.91 10.88
CA PHE A 334 -16.15 -15.53 10.27
C PHE A 334 -15.85 -16.47 9.09
N PRO A 335 -15.31 -15.96 7.96
CA PRO A 335 -14.96 -16.82 6.84
C PRO A 335 -13.89 -17.86 7.25
N PRO A 336 -13.91 -19.07 6.68
CA PRO A 336 -12.81 -20.00 6.84
C PRO A 336 -11.54 -19.37 6.27
N LEU A 337 -10.48 -19.33 7.08
CA LEU A 337 -9.27 -18.62 6.73
C LEU A 337 -8.35 -19.55 5.94
N GLU A 338 -8.23 -19.27 4.66
CA GLU A 338 -7.24 -19.90 3.80
C GLU A 338 -5.93 -19.09 3.87
N PRO A 339 -4.76 -19.74 3.82
CA PRO A 339 -3.49 -19.05 3.64
C PRO A 339 -3.49 -18.23 2.34
N PHE A 340 -2.87 -17.06 2.38
CA PHE A 340 -2.79 -16.18 1.22
C PHE A 340 -1.80 -16.73 0.19
N ASP A 341 -2.34 -17.15 -0.95
CA ASP A 341 -1.58 -17.54 -2.13
C ASP A 341 -1.20 -16.30 -2.95
N ALA A 342 -0.03 -15.74 -2.66
CA ALA A 342 0.47 -14.55 -3.33
C ALA A 342 0.81 -14.80 -4.81
N ASP A 343 1.23 -16.01 -5.18
CA ASP A 343 1.57 -16.36 -6.56
C ASP A 343 0.32 -16.39 -7.42
N LYS A 344 -0.77 -17.00 -6.90
CA LYS A 344 -2.08 -16.94 -7.56
C LYS A 344 -2.61 -15.51 -7.62
N PHE A 345 -2.45 -14.72 -6.56
CA PHE A 345 -2.92 -13.33 -6.56
C PHE A 345 -2.14 -12.46 -7.53
N ALA A 346 -0.82 -12.64 -7.70
CA ALA A 346 -0.04 -11.91 -8.69
C ALA A 346 -0.32 -12.42 -10.11
N GLY A 347 -0.35 -13.75 -10.28
CA GLY A 347 -0.40 -14.44 -11.56
C GLY A 347 -1.79 -14.59 -12.18
N SER A 348 -2.88 -14.38 -11.45
CA SER A 348 -4.23 -14.41 -12.03
C SER A 348 -4.33 -13.38 -13.16
N VAL A 349 -4.42 -13.88 -14.39
CA VAL A 349 -4.69 -13.08 -15.59
C VAL A 349 -6.20 -12.99 -15.68
N LEU A 350 -6.74 -11.77 -15.79
CA LEU A 350 -8.16 -11.59 -16.08
C LEU A 350 -8.40 -12.27 -17.44
N GLY A 351 -9.07 -13.41 -17.42
CA GLY A 351 -9.47 -14.17 -18.60
C GLY A 351 -10.31 -13.34 -19.55
#